data_AF-A0ABD3RIS9-F1
#
_entry.id   AF-A0ABD3RIS9-F1
#
_cell.length_a   1.000
_cell.length_b   1.000
_cell.length_c   1.000
_cell.angle_alpha   90.00
_cell.angle_beta   90.00
_cell.angle_gamma   90.00
#
_symmetry.space_group_name_H-M   'P 1'
#
loop_
_entity.id
_entity.type
_entity.pdbx_description
1 polymer ?
#
loop_
_entity_poly.entity_id
_entity_poly.type
_entity_poly.pdbx_seq_one_letter_code
_entity_poly.pdbx_strand_id
1 'polypeptide(L)'
;MVVIITISARRSIELMRQLSSMRLPVAKLFAKHMSVEDQVGLLRDGYGWKMKSSLFSPPSSLRNEGGGGGRGRDGGGGGGGGGGGKYYSLAVGTPGRLLKLLRYGGRGEEDDDGDGEGRGGGEREGKGSADAVGMMGALRLNHTEVIVVDCHEDTKGWNVCTLNDTSKELMDFMKEGVIPQLERRRGKIKLAMF
;
A
#
# COMPACT_ATOMS: atom_id res chain seq x y z
N MET A 1 11.93 3.45 -0.16
CA MET A 1 10.46 3.68 -0.22
C MET A 1 10.05 4.61 0.91
N VAL A 2 9.19 5.59 0.61
CA VAL A 2 8.53 6.46 1.60
C VAL A 2 7.09 5.96 1.81
N VAL A 3 6.67 5.83 3.07
CA VAL A 3 5.27 5.51 3.42
C VAL A 3 4.67 6.69 4.15
N ILE A 4 3.60 7.27 3.62
CA ILE A 4 2.82 8.32 4.27
C ILE A 4 1.54 7.69 4.83
N ILE A 5 1.35 7.82 6.14
CA ILE A 5 0.20 7.31 6.88
C ILE A 5 -0.70 8.50 7.22
N THR A 6 -1.97 8.41 6.83
CA THR A 6 -2.93 9.52 6.92
C THR A 6 -4.19 9.08 7.65
N ILE A 7 -4.89 10.04 8.26
CA ILE A 7 -6.12 9.76 9.02
C ILE A 7 -7.26 9.19 8.16
N SER A 8 -7.33 9.51 6.87
CA SER A 8 -8.44 9.09 6.01
C SER A 8 -8.07 9.00 4.53
N ALA A 9 -8.88 8.25 3.76
CA ALA A 9 -8.75 8.17 2.30
C ALA A 9 -8.92 9.54 1.61
N ARG A 10 -9.73 10.44 2.16
CA ARG A 10 -9.90 11.80 1.62
C ARG A 10 -8.59 12.58 1.76
N ARG A 11 -7.97 12.51 2.94
CA ARG A 11 -6.68 13.14 3.21
C ARG A 11 -5.56 12.54 2.36
N SER A 12 -5.55 11.21 2.17
CA SER A 12 -4.64 10.55 1.24
C SER A 12 -4.74 11.13 -0.18
N ILE A 13 -5.95 11.31 -0.71
CA ILE A 13 -6.17 11.86 -2.06
C ILE A 13 -5.70 13.31 -2.15
N GLU A 14 -5.96 14.11 -1.12
CA GLU A 14 -5.50 15.50 -1.07
C GLU A 14 -3.97 15.60 -1.13
N LEU A 15 -3.27 14.82 -0.29
CA LEU A 15 -1.81 14.75 -0.31
C LEU A 15 -1.30 14.25 -1.66
N MET A 16 -1.92 13.22 -2.23
CA MET A 16 -1.53 12.73 -3.56
C MET A 16 -1.70 13.80 -4.66
N ARG A 17 -2.70 14.67 -4.57
CA ARG A 17 -2.86 15.80 -5.50
C ARG A 17 -1.73 16.81 -5.34
N GLN A 18 -1.35 17.14 -4.12
CA GLN A 18 -0.22 18.05 -3.84
C GLN A 18 1.12 17.45 -4.32
N LEU A 19 1.27 16.13 -4.17
CA LEU A 19 2.46 15.38 -4.59
C LEU A 19 2.49 15.06 -6.10
N SER A 20 1.44 15.39 -6.84
CA SER A 20 1.31 15.06 -8.28
C SER A 20 2.39 15.74 -9.15
N SER A 21 2.94 16.86 -8.68
CA SER A 21 4.04 17.59 -9.35
C SER A 21 5.31 16.75 -9.46
N MET A 22 5.52 15.77 -8.57
CA MET A 22 6.71 14.92 -8.56
C MET A 22 6.70 13.83 -9.64
N ARG A 23 5.56 13.59 -10.32
CA ARG A 23 5.41 12.55 -11.37
C ARG A 23 5.92 11.15 -10.97
N LEU A 24 5.83 10.81 -9.69
CA LEU A 24 6.24 9.50 -9.17
C LEU A 24 5.04 8.54 -9.12
N PRO A 25 5.24 7.24 -9.38
CA PRO A 25 4.22 6.23 -9.13
C PRO A 25 3.95 6.12 -7.62
N VAL A 26 2.68 6.25 -7.23
CA VAL A 26 2.25 6.21 -5.82
C VAL A 26 1.35 5.00 -5.58
N ALA A 27 1.74 4.14 -4.65
CA ALA A 27 0.88 3.05 -4.20
C ALA A 27 -0.25 3.61 -3.33
N LYS A 28 -1.50 3.32 -3.72
CA LYS A 28 -2.71 3.73 -3.00
C LYS A 28 -3.11 2.63 -2.05
N LEU A 29 -2.85 2.81 -0.76
CA LEU A 29 -3.05 1.79 0.28
C LEU A 29 -4.20 2.19 1.22
N PHE A 30 -5.35 2.54 0.64
CA PHE A 30 -6.60 2.86 1.34
C PHE A 30 -7.81 2.27 0.59
N ALA A 31 -8.94 2.07 1.27
CA ALA A 31 -10.07 1.26 0.77
C ALA A 31 -10.88 1.86 -0.40
N LYS A 32 -10.65 3.12 -0.77
CA LYS A 32 -11.55 3.84 -1.66
C LYS A 32 -11.45 3.32 -3.11
N HIS A 33 -12.49 2.63 -3.55
CA HIS A 33 -12.63 2.05 -4.90
C HIS A 33 -11.53 1.04 -5.28
N MET A 34 -10.97 0.33 -4.30
CA MET A 34 -9.96 -0.70 -4.53
C MET A 34 -10.09 -1.81 -3.47
N SER A 35 -10.27 -3.05 -3.93
CA SER A 35 -10.31 -4.22 -3.04
C SER A 35 -8.92 -4.48 -2.44
N VAL A 36 -8.87 -5.34 -1.42
CA VAL A 36 -7.58 -5.71 -0.80
C VAL A 36 -6.80 -6.58 -1.78
N GLU A 37 -7.48 -7.44 -2.52
CA GLU A 37 -6.94 -8.37 -3.51
C GLU A 37 -6.30 -7.61 -4.67
N ASP A 38 -6.96 -6.55 -5.15
CA ASP A 38 -6.42 -5.66 -6.18
C ASP A 38 -5.15 -4.96 -5.69
N GLN A 39 -5.11 -4.53 -4.43
CA GLN A 39 -3.93 -3.92 -3.82
C GLN A 39 -2.80 -4.93 -3.65
N VAL A 40 -3.12 -6.18 -3.32
CA VAL A 40 -2.15 -7.27 -3.22
C VAL A 40 -1.53 -7.53 -4.59
N GLY A 41 -2.33 -7.63 -5.64
CA GLY A 41 -1.84 -7.75 -7.02
C GLY A 41 -0.96 -6.56 -7.41
N LEU A 42 -1.38 -5.34 -7.09
CA LEU A 42 -0.61 -4.12 -7.35
C LEU A 42 0.76 -4.13 -6.64
N LEU A 43 0.82 -4.61 -5.39
CA LEU A 43 2.05 -4.67 -4.61
C LEU A 43 2.99 -5.81 -5.04
N ARG A 44 2.45 -6.93 -5.52
CA ARG A 44 3.23 -8.10 -5.95
C ARG A 44 3.73 -7.98 -7.38
N ASP A 45 2.88 -7.55 -8.30
CA ASP A 45 3.16 -7.58 -9.74
C ASP A 45 3.65 -6.22 -10.27
N GLY A 46 3.54 -5.16 -9.46
CA GLY A 46 3.70 -3.78 -9.93
C GLY A 46 2.60 -3.41 -10.93
N TYR A 47 2.64 -2.20 -11.50
CA TYR A 47 1.64 -1.75 -12.49
C TYR A 47 1.66 -2.57 -13.80
N GLY A 48 1.02 -3.75 -13.79
CA GLY A 48 0.62 -4.54 -14.96
C GLY A 48 -0.88 -4.46 -15.27
N TRP A 49 -1.67 -3.87 -14.38
CA TRP A 49 -3.08 -3.59 -14.65
C TRP A 49 -3.22 -2.35 -15.54
N LYS A 50 -3.77 -2.52 -16.74
CA LYS A 50 -4.15 -1.43 -17.64
C LYS A 50 -5.11 -0.48 -16.91
N MET A 51 -4.55 0.58 -16.31
CA MET A 51 -5.33 1.69 -15.79
C MET A 51 -6.10 2.29 -16.97
N LYS A 52 -7.43 2.27 -16.90
CA LYS A 52 -8.27 3.06 -17.83
C LYS A 52 -7.78 4.50 -17.74
N SER A 53 -7.38 5.05 -18.88
CA SER A 53 -6.65 6.29 -19.10
C SER A 53 -7.31 7.59 -18.60
N SER A 54 -8.43 7.52 -17.87
CA SER A 54 -9.24 8.68 -17.50
C SER A 54 -8.83 9.39 -16.20
N LEU A 55 -7.94 8.81 -15.39
CA LEU A 55 -7.55 9.38 -14.09
C LEU A 55 -6.27 10.22 -14.12
N PHE A 56 -5.58 10.30 -15.26
CA PHE A 56 -4.38 11.10 -15.44
C PHE A 56 -4.24 11.55 -16.90
N SER A 57 -5.21 12.30 -17.42
CA SER A 57 -5.00 13.04 -18.66
C SER A 57 -4.25 14.34 -18.34
N PRO A 58 -3.03 14.55 -18.88
CA PRO A 58 -2.41 15.87 -18.83
C PRO A 58 -3.23 16.87 -19.67
N PRO A 59 -3.22 18.17 -19.35
CA PRO A 59 -3.84 19.19 -20.18
C PRO A 59 -3.26 19.16 -21.60
N SER A 60 -4.15 19.29 -22.58
CA SER A 60 -3.92 19.12 -24.03
C SER A 60 -3.00 20.15 -24.69
N SER A 61 -2.31 21.00 -23.92
CA SER A 61 -1.49 22.10 -24.42
C SER A 61 -0.03 21.74 -24.74
N LEU A 62 0.36 20.47 -24.62
CA LEU A 62 1.74 19.99 -24.92
C LEU A 62 1.74 18.83 -25.91
N ARG A 63 1.05 18.97 -27.04
CA ARG A 63 1.25 18.07 -28.19
C ARG A 63 1.99 18.83 -29.29
N ASN A 64 3.31 18.66 -29.30
CA ASN A 64 4.16 19.13 -30.38
C ASN A 64 3.88 18.28 -31.62
N GLU A 65 3.51 18.94 -32.72
CA GLU A 65 3.34 18.34 -34.03
C GLU A 65 4.72 18.14 -34.67
N GLY A 66 5.03 16.89 -35.04
CA GLY A 66 6.24 16.54 -35.79
C GLY A 66 6.04 15.16 -36.42
N GLY A 67 5.94 15.14 -37.75
CA GLY A 67 5.42 14.03 -38.55
C GLY A 67 6.44 13.02 -39.11
N GLY A 68 5.92 12.18 -40.01
CA GLY A 68 6.62 11.16 -40.83
C GLY A 68 6.65 9.79 -40.15
N GLY A 69 6.09 8.69 -40.66
CA GLY A 69 5.97 8.22 -42.04
C GLY A 69 6.86 6.97 -42.19
N GLY A 70 6.29 5.76 -42.27
CA GLY A 70 7.08 4.55 -42.52
C GLY A 70 6.37 3.23 -42.28
N ARG A 71 6.35 2.39 -43.32
CA ARG A 71 5.60 1.13 -43.48
C ARG A 71 6.28 -0.08 -42.80
N GLY A 72 5.44 -0.99 -42.29
CA GLY A 72 5.51 -2.46 -42.41
C GLY A 72 6.77 -3.23 -42.01
N ARG A 73 6.61 -4.14 -41.03
CA ARG A 73 7.00 -5.56 -41.15
C ARG A 73 6.50 -6.37 -39.94
N ASP A 74 5.68 -7.37 -40.23
CA ASP A 74 5.39 -8.50 -39.34
C ASP A 74 6.66 -9.31 -39.10
N GLY A 75 6.88 -9.69 -37.84
CA GLY A 75 8.00 -10.51 -37.42
C GLY A 75 7.84 -10.89 -35.96
N GLY A 76 7.28 -12.08 -35.72
CA GLY A 76 7.19 -12.69 -34.41
C GLY A 76 8.57 -12.90 -33.78
N GLY A 77 8.64 -12.64 -32.48
CA GLY A 77 9.80 -12.91 -31.65
C GLY A 77 9.34 -12.95 -30.20
N GLY A 78 9.41 -14.14 -29.60
CA GLY A 78 8.96 -14.41 -28.23
C GLY A 78 9.55 -13.43 -27.22
N GLY A 79 8.68 -12.67 -26.58
CA GLY A 79 9.02 -11.84 -25.43
C GLY A 79 9.03 -12.68 -24.16
N GLY A 80 10.15 -13.34 -23.89
CA GLY A 80 10.51 -13.76 -22.53
C GLY A 80 10.80 -12.50 -21.70
N GLY A 81 9.75 -11.80 -21.30
CA GLY A 81 9.86 -10.62 -20.45
C GLY A 81 10.19 -11.04 -19.03
N GLY A 82 11.47 -11.02 -18.69
CA GLY A 82 11.92 -11.04 -17.30
C GLY A 82 11.24 -9.89 -16.54
N GLY A 83 10.21 -10.21 -15.77
CA GLY A 83 9.45 -9.27 -14.96
C GLY A 83 10.32 -8.74 -13.82
N GLY A 84 11.13 -7.71 -14.11
CA GLY A 84 11.74 -6.90 -13.07
C GLY A 84 10.62 -6.25 -12.26
N GLY A 85 10.36 -6.79 -11.06
CA GLY A 85 9.33 -6.27 -10.16
C GLY A 85 9.52 -4.77 -9.95
N LYS A 86 8.52 -3.97 -10.32
CA LYS A 86 8.57 -2.52 -10.17
C LYS A 86 8.19 -2.16 -8.74
N TYR A 87 9.16 -1.63 -7.98
CA TYR A 87 8.94 -1.13 -6.62
C TYR A 87 8.33 0.26 -6.65
N TYR A 88 7.41 0.53 -5.71
CA TYR A 88 6.92 1.88 -5.47
C TYR A 88 7.95 2.69 -4.67
N SER A 89 8.27 3.89 -5.15
CA SER A 89 9.10 4.85 -4.42
C SER A 89 8.31 5.50 -3.28
N LEU A 90 6.99 5.64 -3.43
CA LEU A 90 6.08 6.29 -2.51
C LEU A 90 4.78 5.48 -2.34
N ALA A 91 4.33 5.35 -1.11
CA ALA A 91 3.02 4.80 -0.77
C ALA A 91 2.26 5.76 0.15
N VAL A 92 0.95 5.88 -0.05
CA VAL A 92 0.06 6.67 0.81
C VAL A 92 -1.11 5.79 1.22
N GLY A 93 -1.39 5.70 2.53
CA GLY A 93 -2.42 4.82 3.06
C GLY A 93 -3.03 5.27 4.37
N THR A 94 -4.02 4.50 4.81
CA THR A 94 -4.64 4.61 6.14
C THR A 94 -4.18 3.47 7.04
N PRO A 95 -4.10 3.66 8.37
CA PRO A 95 -3.62 2.62 9.30
C PRO A 95 -4.28 1.25 9.11
N GLY A 96 -5.61 1.15 9.17
CA GLY A 96 -6.30 -0.13 9.02
C GLY A 96 -6.02 -0.85 7.70
N ARG A 97 -5.86 -0.12 6.59
CA ARG A 97 -5.55 -0.76 5.30
C ARG A 97 -4.10 -1.20 5.21
N LEU A 98 -3.16 -0.40 5.73
CA LEU A 98 -1.75 -0.80 5.82
C LEU A 98 -1.60 -2.05 6.68
N LEU A 99 -2.30 -2.10 7.82
CA LEU A 99 -2.31 -3.25 8.71
C LEU A 99 -2.92 -4.49 8.05
N LYS A 100 -4.06 -4.36 7.36
CA LYS A 100 -4.67 -5.47 6.62
C LYS A 100 -3.73 -6.01 5.54
N LEU A 101 -3.03 -5.15 4.80
CA LEU A 101 -2.06 -5.57 3.79
C LEU A 101 -0.78 -6.17 4.38
N LEU A 102 -0.35 -5.69 5.56
CA LEU A 102 0.78 -6.25 6.30
C LEU A 102 0.48 -7.65 6.84
N ARG A 103 -0.76 -7.89 7.27
CA ARG A 103 -1.22 -9.19 7.78
C ARG A 103 -1.76 -10.13 6.69
N TYR A 104 -1.88 -9.65 5.45
CA TYR A 104 -2.52 -10.39 4.36
C TYR A 104 -1.91 -11.79 4.16
N GLY A 105 -2.73 -12.83 4.28
CA GLY A 105 -2.31 -14.23 4.16
C GLY A 105 -1.63 -14.83 5.40
N GLY A 106 -1.51 -14.08 6.50
CA GLY A 106 -0.87 -14.52 7.76
C GLY A 106 -1.84 -14.76 8.93
N ARG A 107 -3.11 -14.35 8.81
CA ARG A 107 -4.16 -14.59 9.81
C ARG A 107 -5.44 -14.91 9.05
N GLY A 108 -6.08 -16.04 9.38
CA GLY A 108 -7.43 -16.32 8.88
C GLY A 108 -8.33 -15.14 9.21
N GLU A 109 -9.11 -14.71 8.23
CA GLU A 109 -10.11 -13.66 8.39
C GLU A 109 -11.09 -14.07 9.50
N GLU A 110 -11.01 -13.39 10.65
CA GLU A 110 -12.18 -13.22 11.51
C GLU A 110 -12.93 -12.02 10.93
N ASP A 111 -13.86 -12.32 10.03
CA ASP A 111 -14.90 -11.38 9.61
C ASP A 111 -15.82 -11.17 10.82
N ASP A 112 -15.53 -10.15 11.64
CA ASP A 112 -16.42 -9.69 12.71
C ASP A 112 -17.40 -8.65 12.15
N ASP A 113 -18.40 -9.17 11.42
CA ASP A 113 -19.68 -8.51 11.18
C ASP A 113 -20.76 -9.41 11.82
N GLY A 114 -21.04 -9.25 13.12
CA GLY A 114 -22.18 -9.95 13.73
C GLY A 114 -22.25 -10.00 15.24
N ASP A 115 -23.07 -9.13 15.81
CA ASP A 115 -23.67 -9.20 17.14
C ASP A 115 -24.13 -10.64 17.49
N GLY A 116 -23.52 -11.27 18.51
CA GLY A 116 -23.93 -12.60 18.96
C GLY A 116 -23.17 -13.12 20.17
N GLU A 117 -23.86 -13.27 21.29
CA GLU A 117 -23.40 -13.97 22.50
C GLU A 117 -23.09 -15.45 22.22
N GLY A 118 -22.02 -16.00 22.81
CA GLY A 118 -21.96 -17.45 23.11
C GLY A 118 -20.65 -18.20 22.88
N ARG A 119 -19.89 -18.37 23.98
CA ARG A 119 -19.14 -19.57 24.44
C ARG A 119 -18.78 -20.68 23.43
N GLY A 120 -17.49 -21.05 23.42
CA GLY A 120 -17.07 -22.42 23.06
C GLY A 120 -15.57 -22.59 22.87
N GLY A 121 -14.89 -23.20 23.84
CA GLY A 121 -13.47 -23.55 23.75
C GLY A 121 -13.21 -24.72 22.80
N GLY A 122 -12.02 -24.73 22.21
CA GLY A 122 -11.52 -25.81 21.38
C GLY A 122 -10.03 -25.63 21.14
N GLU A 123 -9.21 -26.26 21.98
CA GLU A 123 -7.78 -26.43 21.76
C GLU A 123 -7.57 -27.22 20.46
N ARG A 124 -6.88 -26.63 19.49
CA ARG A 124 -6.35 -27.37 18.33
C ARG A 124 -4.84 -27.22 18.32
N GLU A 125 -4.17 -28.28 18.78
CA GLU A 125 -2.77 -28.56 18.51
C GLU A 125 -2.56 -28.73 17.00
N GLY A 126 -1.96 -27.73 16.37
CA GLY A 126 -1.58 -27.71 14.96
C GLY A 126 -0.11 -28.08 14.79
N LYS A 127 0.12 -29.30 14.33
CA LYS A 127 1.38 -29.87 13.83
C LYS A 127 2.19 -28.86 12.99
N GLY A 128 3.43 -28.56 13.42
CA GLY A 128 4.36 -27.74 12.67
C GLY A 128 4.84 -28.45 11.39
N SER A 129 4.42 -27.95 10.22
CA SER A 129 5.07 -28.25 8.94
C SER A 129 6.13 -27.21 8.63
N ALA A 130 7.23 -27.65 8.03
CA ALA A 130 8.42 -26.87 7.71
C ALA A 130 8.22 -25.88 6.52
N ASP A 131 7.01 -25.35 6.32
CA ASP A 131 6.67 -24.35 5.30
C ASP A 131 6.68 -22.91 5.85
N ALA A 132 7.35 -22.70 6.99
CA ALA A 132 7.42 -21.42 7.71
C ALA A 132 8.23 -20.31 6.99
N VAL A 133 8.57 -20.48 5.71
CA VAL A 133 9.25 -19.46 4.87
C VAL A 133 8.25 -18.53 4.16
N GLY A 134 6.94 -18.80 4.21
CA GLY A 134 5.98 -18.20 3.26
C GLY A 134 4.95 -17.18 3.75
N MET A 135 4.71 -16.98 5.05
CA MET A 135 3.61 -16.09 5.53
C MET A 135 4.05 -14.62 5.63
N MET A 136 4.55 -14.05 4.53
CA MET A 136 4.78 -12.60 4.47
C MET A 136 3.55 -11.91 3.88
N GLY A 137 3.07 -10.89 4.60
CA GLY A 137 2.07 -9.94 4.13
C GLY A 137 2.33 -9.41 2.72
N ALA A 138 1.27 -8.97 2.07
CA ALA A 138 1.37 -8.31 0.76
C ALA A 138 2.18 -7.00 0.84
N LEU A 139 2.04 -6.24 1.93
CA LEU A 139 2.86 -5.07 2.19
C LEU A 139 4.18 -5.47 2.87
N ARG A 140 5.30 -5.16 2.21
CA ARG A 140 6.65 -5.38 2.75
C ARG A 140 7.37 -4.06 2.98
N LEU A 141 7.95 -3.91 4.16
CA LEU A 141 8.64 -2.68 4.59
C LEU A 141 10.18 -2.80 4.53
N ASN A 142 10.68 -3.86 3.88
CA ASN A 142 12.11 -4.19 3.80
C ASN A 142 12.97 -3.08 3.19
N HIS A 143 12.39 -2.28 2.29
CA HIS A 143 13.04 -1.16 1.61
C HIS A 143 12.44 0.20 2.01
N THR A 144 11.64 0.25 3.08
CA THR A 144 11.18 1.52 3.64
C THR A 144 12.36 2.26 4.24
N GLU A 145 12.44 3.56 4.00
CA GLU A 145 13.51 4.45 4.51
C GLU A 145 12.93 5.61 5.31
N VAL A 146 11.71 6.02 4.98
CA VAL A 146 11.01 7.09 5.68
C VAL A 146 9.56 6.66 5.91
N ILE A 147 9.11 6.83 7.14
CA ILE A 147 7.70 6.76 7.50
C ILE A 147 7.29 8.15 7.94
N VAL A 148 6.25 8.67 7.27
CA VAL A 148 5.66 9.96 7.56
C VAL A 148 4.29 9.73 8.16
N VAL A 149 4.07 10.22 9.37
CA VAL A 149 2.78 10.23 10.03
C VAL A 149 2.18 11.64 9.84
N ASP A 150 1.12 11.73 9.04
CA ASP A 150 0.37 12.97 8.79
C ASP A 150 -0.55 13.25 9.98
N CYS A 151 -0.13 14.20 10.81
CA CYS A 151 -0.79 14.70 12.01
C CYS A 151 -1.79 15.82 11.69
N HIS A 152 -2.16 16.01 10.42
CA HIS A 152 -3.22 16.95 10.04
C HIS A 152 -4.53 16.65 10.77
N GLU A 153 -5.05 17.65 11.46
CA GLU A 153 -6.32 17.58 12.17
C GLU A 153 -7.52 17.72 11.22
N ASP A 154 -8.53 16.88 11.40
CA ASP A 154 -9.80 17.02 10.70
C ASP A 154 -10.62 18.20 11.26
N THR A 155 -11.84 18.38 10.73
CA THR A 155 -12.74 19.45 11.19
C THR A 155 -13.17 19.32 12.66
N LYS A 156 -12.90 18.18 13.29
CA LYS A 156 -13.22 17.89 14.70
C LYS A 156 -11.98 17.95 15.59
N GLY A 157 -10.81 18.31 15.05
CA GLY A 157 -9.55 18.38 15.78
C GLY A 157 -8.86 17.02 15.97
N TRP A 158 -9.29 15.96 15.26
CA TRP A 158 -8.66 14.65 15.37
C TRP A 158 -7.63 14.45 14.27
N ASN A 159 -6.48 13.86 14.61
CA ASN A 159 -5.47 13.42 13.67
C ASN A 159 -5.31 11.89 13.73
N VAL A 160 -4.41 11.34 12.93
CA VAL A 160 -4.19 9.89 12.84
C VAL A 160 -3.76 9.25 14.18
N CYS A 161 -3.17 10.02 15.09
CA CYS A 161 -2.74 9.57 16.40
C CYS A 161 -3.83 9.71 17.49
N THR A 162 -4.85 10.55 17.29
CA THR A 162 -5.85 10.87 18.32
C THR A 162 -7.24 10.32 18.00
N LEU A 163 -7.53 9.98 16.74
CA LEU A 163 -8.79 9.33 16.37
C LEU A 163 -8.81 7.89 16.92
N ASN A 164 -9.79 7.57 17.78
CA ASN A 164 -9.85 6.34 18.60
C ASN A 164 -9.39 5.06 17.88
N ASP A 165 -10.17 4.53 16.93
CA ASP A 165 -9.85 3.23 16.31
C ASP A 165 -8.65 3.32 15.36
N THR A 166 -8.52 4.44 14.65
CA THR A 166 -7.39 4.70 13.75
C THR A 166 -6.04 4.76 14.48
N SER A 167 -6.01 5.30 15.70
CA SER A 167 -4.80 5.37 16.51
C SER A 167 -4.35 3.98 16.97
N LYS A 168 -5.30 3.09 17.32
CA LYS A 168 -5.01 1.70 17.68
C LYS A 168 -4.43 0.95 16.48
N GLU A 169 -5.05 1.07 15.32
CA GLU A 169 -4.55 0.47 14.07
C GLU A 169 -3.16 1.00 13.69
N LEU A 170 -2.89 2.29 13.93
CA LEU A 170 -1.57 2.89 13.70
C LEU A 170 -0.54 2.23 14.61
N MET A 171 -0.83 2.10 15.91
CA MET A 171 0.08 1.49 16.87
C MET A 171 0.33 0.02 16.58
N ASP A 172 -0.70 -0.73 16.16
CA ASP A 172 -0.56 -2.11 15.70
C ASP A 172 0.33 -2.20 14.45
N PHE A 173 0.11 -1.34 13.45
CA PHE A 173 0.96 -1.28 12.26
C PHE A 173 2.41 -0.93 12.61
N MET A 174 2.62 0.01 13.53
CA MET A 174 3.95 0.36 14.01
C MET A 174 4.61 -0.83 14.71
N LYS A 175 3.89 -1.52 15.60
CA LYS A 175 4.37 -2.66 16.37
C LYS A 175 4.73 -3.86 15.50
N GLU A 176 3.90 -4.19 14.53
CA GLU A 176 4.08 -5.39 13.70
C GLU A 176 4.94 -5.14 12.46
N GLY A 177 4.80 -3.96 11.86
CA GLY A 177 5.46 -3.62 10.60
C GLY A 177 6.76 -2.86 10.80
N VAL A 178 6.71 -1.78 11.58
CA VAL A 178 7.76 -0.75 11.58
C VAL A 178 8.86 -1.05 12.60
N ILE A 179 8.50 -1.33 13.84
CA ILE A 179 9.44 -1.60 14.94
C ILE A 179 10.38 -2.76 14.59
N PRO A 180 9.92 -3.91 14.06
CA PRO A 180 10.83 -5.00 13.69
C PRO A 180 11.83 -4.60 12.60
N GLN A 181 11.46 -3.66 11.72
CA GLN A 181 12.38 -3.14 10.71
C GLN A 181 13.37 -2.12 11.30
N LEU A 182 12.95 -1.31 12.27
CA LEU A 182 13.82 -0.39 13.01
C LEU A 182 14.88 -1.17 13.80
N GLU A 183 14.48 -2.23 14.50
CA GLU A 183 15.37 -3.09 15.27
C GLU A 183 16.38 -3.82 14.39
N ARG A 184 15.90 -4.39 13.26
CA ARG A 184 16.74 -5.13 12.30
C ARG A 184 17.68 -4.22 11.52
N ARG A 185 17.25 -3.00 11.17
CA ARG A 185 17.95 -2.07 10.27
C ARG A 185 18.32 -0.77 10.99
N ARG A 186 18.82 -0.86 12.23
CA ARG A 186 19.14 0.28 13.11
C ARG A 186 19.67 1.50 12.35
N GLY A 187 18.96 2.63 12.48
CA GLY A 187 19.35 3.92 11.89
C GLY A 187 19.03 4.11 10.39
N LYS A 188 18.51 3.10 9.69
CA LYS A 188 18.19 3.23 8.25
C LYS A 188 16.77 3.72 7.96
N ILE A 189 15.86 3.61 8.93
CA ILE A 189 14.48 4.09 8.81
C ILE A 189 14.34 5.35 9.64
N LYS A 190 13.90 6.42 9.00
CA LYS A 190 13.55 7.69 9.64
C LYS A 190 12.05 7.74 9.87
N LEU A 191 11.65 8.16 11.06
CA LEU A 191 10.26 8.47 11.38
C LEU A 191 10.11 9.99 11.40
N ALA A 192 9.09 10.50 10.72
CA ALA A 192 8.74 11.90 10.75
C ALA A 192 7.24 12.05 11.05
N MET A 193 6.91 13.06 11.84
CA MET A 193 5.54 13.43 12.17
C MET A 193 5.34 14.88 11.69
N PHE A 194 4.31 15.13 10.90
CA PHE A 194 4.06 16.42 10.25
C PHE A 194 2.63 16.87 10.43
#